data_AF-A0A527A618-F1
#
_entry.id   AF-A0A527A618-F1
#
_cell.length_a   1.000
_cell.length_b   1.000
_cell.length_c   1.000
_cell.angle_alpha   90.00
_cell.angle_beta   90.00
_cell.angle_gamma   90.00
#
_symmetry.space_group_name_H-M   'P 1'
#
loop_
_entity.id
_entity.type
_entity.pdbx_description
1 polymer ?
#
loop_
_entity_poly.entity_id
_entity_poly.type
_entity_poly.pdbx_seq_one_letter_code
_entity_poly.pdbx_strand_id
1 'polypeptide(L)'
;MLRYIAFADELSAWFGKVFAWSVVVMTLGVSYEVVVRYLFSAPTAWAFDLSYMLYGTMFMMAGAYTLSRDGHVRGDFIYRLWRPRVQAAVELVLY
;
A
#
# COMPACT_ATOMS: atom_id res chain seq x y z
N MET A 1 11.15 -20.12 -20.23
CA MET A 1 9.97 -19.86 -19.39
C MET A 1 10.36 -19.37 -17.99
N LEU A 2 11.19 -20.10 -17.23
CA LEU A 2 11.64 -19.72 -15.89
C LEU A 2 12.31 -18.34 -15.79
N ARG A 3 13.15 -17.97 -16.76
CA ARG A 3 13.85 -16.67 -16.79
C ARG A 3 12.89 -15.46 -16.90
N TYR A 4 11.74 -15.63 -17.56
CA TYR A 4 10.73 -14.57 -17.67
C TYR A 4 9.99 -14.37 -16.36
N ILE A 5 9.66 -15.46 -15.65
CA ILE A 5 8.99 -15.42 -14.35
C ILE A 5 9.91 -14.75 -13.31
N ALA A 6 11.17 -15.17 -13.24
CA ALA A 6 12.14 -14.57 -12.32
C ALA A 6 12.36 -13.07 -12.61
N PHE A 7 12.41 -12.67 -13.88
CA PHE A 7 12.51 -11.27 -14.25
C PHE A 7 11.28 -10.46 -13.79
N ALA A 8 10.06 -10.99 -13.97
CA ALA A 8 8.83 -10.33 -13.54
C ALA A 8 8.77 -10.18 -12.01
N ASP A 9 9.20 -11.21 -11.27
CA ASP A 9 9.27 -11.17 -9.80
C ASP A 9 10.29 -10.15 -9.30
N GLU A 10 11.49 -10.11 -9.89
CA GLU A 10 12.53 -9.14 -9.53
C GLU A 10 12.10 -7.71 -9.86
N LEU A 11 11.48 -7.51 -11.02
CA LEU A 11 10.96 -6.21 -11.43
C LEU A 11 9.88 -5.71 -10.46
N SER A 12 8.91 -6.56 -10.13
CA SER A 12 7.85 -6.25 -9.17
C SER A 12 8.42 -5.94 -7.79
N ALA A 13 9.43 -6.72 -7.36
CA ALA A 13 10.10 -6.51 -6.09
C ALA A 13 10.88 -5.19 -6.05
N TRP A 14 11.55 -4.84 -7.14
CA TRP A 14 12.30 -3.60 -7.26
C TRP A 14 11.37 -2.40 -7.19
N PHE A 15 10.28 -2.39 -7.97
CA PHE A 15 9.28 -1.32 -7.91
C PHE A 15 8.70 -1.15 -6.51
N GLY A 16 8.29 -2.25 -5.86
CA GLY A 16 7.78 -2.20 -4.48
C GLY A 16 8.74 -1.54 -3.49
N LYS A 17 10.04 -1.86 -3.59
CA LYS A 17 11.08 -1.27 -2.74
C LYS A 17 11.35 0.20 -3.06
N VAL A 18 11.32 0.59 -4.33
CA VAL A 18 11.51 2.00 -4.73
C VAL A 18 10.35 2.85 -4.20
N PHE A 19 9.11 2.42 -4.43
CA PHE A 19 7.93 3.17 -3.97
C PHE A 19 7.71 3.12 -2.47
N ALA A 20 8.33 2.17 -1.75
CA ALA A 20 8.34 2.20 -0.29
C ALA A 20 8.99 3.48 0.27
N TRP A 21 9.94 4.10 -0.45
CA TRP A 21 10.53 5.37 -0.04
C TRP A 21 9.58 6.57 -0.09
N SER A 22 8.46 6.46 -0.83
CA SER A 22 7.43 7.50 -0.86
C SER A 22 6.89 7.80 0.54
N VAL A 23 6.86 6.81 1.45
CA VAL A 23 6.44 7.03 2.84
C VAL A 23 7.38 7.98 3.56
N VAL A 24 8.69 7.85 3.36
CA VAL A 24 9.70 8.70 4.01
C VAL A 24 9.57 10.13 3.49
N VAL A 25 9.46 10.30 2.18
CA VAL A 25 9.26 11.62 1.55
C VAL A 25 7.97 12.27 2.05
N MET A 26 6.88 11.51 2.11
CA MET A 26 5.59 11.99 2.61
C MET A 26 5.68 12.39 4.08
N THR A 27 6.29 11.56 4.93
CA THR A 27 6.48 11.87 6.35
C THR A 27 7.26 13.18 6.53
N LEU A 28 8.38 13.36 5.81
CA LEU A 28 9.16 14.59 5.88
C LEU A 28 8.34 15.80 5.41
N GLY A 29 7.58 15.67 4.32
CA GLY A 29 6.71 16.73 3.81
C GLY A 29 5.60 17.13 4.80
N VAL A 30 4.93 16.15 5.41
CA VAL A 30 3.90 16.40 6.42
C VAL A 30 4.51 16.99 7.70
N SER A 31 5.66 16.48 8.17
CA SER A 31 6.35 17.03 9.33
C SER A 31 6.79 18.48 9.09
N TYR A 32 7.31 18.79 7.89
CA TYR A 32 7.62 20.16 7.49
C TYR A 32 6.37 21.05 7.52
N GLU A 33 5.26 20.61 6.93
CA GLU A 33 4.02 21.37 6.93
C GLU A 33 3.51 21.64 8.35
N VAL A 34 3.56 20.64 9.24
CA VAL A 34 3.18 20.80 10.65
C VAL A 34 4.06 21.88 11.30
N VAL A 35 5.37 21.83 11.12
CA VAL A 35 6.29 22.85 11.65
C VAL A 35 5.94 24.23 11.11
N VAL A 36 5.83 24.39 9.80
CA VAL A 36 5.56 25.69 9.17
C VAL A 36 4.20 26.25 9.58
N ARG A 37 3.17 25.41 9.60
CA ARG A 37 1.82 25.80 9.97
C ARG A 37 1.71 26.25 11.42
N TYR A 38 2.33 25.53 12.35
CA TYR A 38 2.14 25.80 13.77
C TYR A 38 3.21 26.73 14.38
N LEU A 39 4.46 26.67 13.93
CA LEU A 39 5.52 27.56 14.45
C LEU A 39 5.58 28.90 13.69
N PHE A 40 5.29 28.89 12.39
CA PHE A 40 5.45 30.07 11.54
C PHE A 40 4.12 30.64 11.01
N SER A 41 2.99 30.00 11.32
CA SER A 41 1.65 30.41 10.88
C SER A 41 1.52 30.62 9.36
N ALA A 42 2.32 29.91 8.56
CA ALA A 42 2.47 30.11 7.12
C ALA A 42 2.17 28.84 6.32
N PRO A 43 0.92 28.32 6.35
CA PRO A 43 0.58 27.02 5.75
C PRO A 43 0.95 26.97 4.26
N THR A 44 1.46 25.82 3.80
CA THR A 44 1.80 25.65 2.38
C THR A 44 0.64 25.06 1.58
N ALA A 45 0.40 25.62 0.39
CA ALA A 45 -0.70 25.17 -0.47
C ALA A 45 -0.48 23.75 -1.04
N TRP A 46 0.78 23.35 -1.24
CA TRP A 46 1.15 22.10 -1.90
C TRP A 46 1.20 20.88 -0.96
N ALA A 47 1.22 21.08 0.36
CA ALA A 47 1.41 19.97 1.30
C ALA A 47 0.30 18.91 1.21
N PHE A 48 -0.93 19.35 0.99
CA PHE A 48 -2.06 18.44 0.78
C PHE A 48 -1.89 17.63 -0.50
N ASP A 49 -1.61 18.30 -1.64
CA ASP A 49 -1.46 17.62 -2.93
C ASP A 49 -0.30 16.62 -2.91
N LEU A 50 0.84 17.01 -2.31
CA LEU A 50 2.00 16.13 -2.16
C LEU A 50 1.63 14.87 -1.37
N SER A 51 1.03 15.03 -0.18
CA SER A 51 0.67 13.89 0.66
C SER A 51 -0.38 13.00 0.01
N TYR A 52 -1.40 13.58 -0.63
CA TYR A 52 -2.44 12.84 -1.35
C TYR A 52 -1.87 12.01 -2.50
N MET A 53 -1.03 12.61 -3.35
CA MET A 53 -0.42 11.91 -4.49
C MET A 53 0.57 10.83 -4.07
N LEU A 54 1.42 11.11 -3.07
CA LEU A 54 2.37 10.12 -2.56
C LEU A 54 1.67 8.96 -1.87
N TYR A 55 0.60 9.24 -1.11
CA TYR A 55 -0.20 8.22 -0.47
C TYR A 55 -0.89 7.32 -1.50
N GLY A 56 -1.55 7.90 -2.51
CA GLY A 56 -2.17 7.13 -3.59
C GLY A 56 -1.16 6.28 -4.36
N THR A 57 -0.01 6.85 -4.69
CA THR A 57 1.10 6.13 -5.35
C THR A 57 1.59 4.96 -4.50
N MET A 58 1.83 5.20 -3.21
CA MET A 58 2.28 4.19 -2.27
C MET A 58 1.24 3.08 -2.14
N PHE A 59 -0.05 3.41 -2.01
CA PHE A 59 -1.12 2.43 -1.86
C PHE A 59 -1.18 1.46 -3.06
N MET A 60 -1.16 2.00 -4.28
CA MET A 60 -1.22 1.18 -5.50
C MET A 60 -0.01 0.26 -5.63
N MET A 61 1.20 0.76 -5.37
CA MET A 61 2.44 -0.01 -5.55
C MET A 61 2.72 -0.98 -4.40
N ALA A 62 2.45 -0.57 -3.16
CA ALA A 62 2.63 -1.43 -1.99
C ALA A 62 1.61 -2.59 -1.96
N GLY A 63 0.39 -2.36 -2.47
CA GLY A 63 -0.61 -3.43 -2.61
C GLY A 63 -0.11 -4.57 -3.49
N ALA A 64 0.39 -4.26 -4.70
CA ALA A 64 0.95 -5.25 -5.61
C ALA A 64 2.18 -5.96 -5.02
N TYR A 65 3.11 -5.21 -4.40
CA TYR A 65 4.31 -5.78 -3.80
C TYR A 65 3.99 -6.71 -2.61
N THR A 66 3.09 -6.31 -1.71
CA THR A 66 2.69 -7.14 -0.56
C THR A 66 1.95 -8.40 -0.99
N LEU A 67 1.09 -8.31 -2.01
CA LEU A 67 0.40 -9.46 -2.58
C LEU A 67 1.38 -10.46 -3.22
N SER A 68 2.38 -9.97 -3.97
CA SER A 68 3.42 -10.83 -4.58
C SER A 68 4.27 -11.60 -3.55
N ARG A 69 4.23 -11.18 -2.29
CA ARG A 69 4.98 -11.79 -1.18
C ARG A 69 4.10 -12.57 -0.22
N ASP A 70 2.83 -12.82 -0.57
CA ASP A 70 1.82 -13.40 0.31
C ASP A 70 1.72 -12.70 1.68
N GLY A 71 2.17 -11.45 1.75
CA GLY A 71 2.24 -10.65 2.97
C GLY A 71 1.03 -9.73 3.15
N HIS A 72 0.10 -9.76 2.20
CA HIS A 72 -1.16 -9.03 2.34
C HIS A 72 -1.97 -9.66 3.47
N VAL A 73 -2.23 -8.89 4.52
CA VAL A 73 -2.97 -9.38 5.69
C VAL A 73 -4.37 -9.77 5.24
N ARG A 74 -4.61 -11.09 5.19
CA ARG A 74 -5.91 -11.64 4.90
C ARG A 74 -6.80 -11.49 6.14
N GLY A 75 -7.91 -10.78 6.00
CA GLY A 75 -8.91 -10.57 7.05
C GLY A 75 -9.74 -11.82 7.39
N ASP A 76 -9.24 -13.02 7.08
CA ASP A 76 -10.01 -14.26 7.09
C ASP A 76 -10.20 -14.84 8.49
N PHE A 77 -9.86 -14.11 9.56
CA PHE A 77 -9.89 -14.68 10.90
C PHE A 77 -11.30 -15.16 11.26
N ILE A 78 -12.35 -14.37 10.99
CA ILE A 78 -13.75 -14.79 11.18
C ILE A 78 -14.16 -15.85 10.15
N TYR A 79 -13.76 -15.68 8.89
CA TYR A 79 -14.08 -16.59 7.80
C TYR A 79 -13.60 -18.02 8.08
N ARG A 80 -12.38 -18.16 8.64
CA ARG A 80 -11.78 -19.44 9.02
C ARG A 80 -12.50 -20.12 10.19
N LEU A 81 -13.29 -19.38 10.99
CA LEU A 81 -14.12 -19.94 12.07
C LEU A 81 -15.46 -20.51 11.56
N TRP A 82 -15.85 -20.24 10.31
CA TRP A 82 -17.13 -20.70 9.78
C TRP A 82 -17.11 -22.18 9.38
N ARG A 83 -18.30 -22.80 9.37
CA ARG A 83 -18.47 -24.17 8.88
C ARG A 83 -18.21 -24.21 7.36
N PRO A 84 -17.67 -25.32 6.81
CA PRO A 84 -17.33 -25.43 5.39
C PRO A 84 -18.49 -25.07 4.42
N ARG A 85 -19.73 -25.37 4.80
CA ARG A 85 -20.91 -25.02 3.99
C ARG A 85 -21.18 -23.51 3.90
N VAL A 86 -20.88 -22.77 4.96
CA VAL A 86 -21.07 -21.30 4.99
C VAL A 86 -19.96 -20.63 4.19
N GLN A 87 -18.73 -21.12 4.31
CA GLN A 87 -17.59 -20.71 3.48
C GLN A 87 -17.92 -20.86 1.99
N ALA A 88 -18.33 -22.07 1.58
CA ALA A 88 -18.68 -22.36 0.19
C ALA A 88 -19.88 -21.53 -0.33
N ALA A 89 -20.90 -21.30 0.50
CA ALA A 89 -22.04 -20.47 0.10
C ALA A 89 -21.64 -19.00 -0.10
N VAL A 90 -20.74 -18.48 0.74
CA VAL A 90 -20.25 -17.10 0.64
C VAL A 90 -19.30 -16.95 -0.54
N GLU A 91 -18.40 -17.90 -0.78
CA GLU A 91 -17.55 -17.94 -1.99
C GLU A 91 -18.40 -18.00 -3.27
N LEU A 92 -19.45 -18.82 -3.31
CA LEU A 92 -20.37 -18.89 -4.46
C LEU A 92 -21.04 -17.55 -4.78
N VAL A 93 -21.30 -16.72 -3.76
CA VAL A 93 -22.03 -15.46 -3.92
C VAL A 93 -21.10 -14.28 -4.17
N LEU A 94 -19.92 -14.25 -3.56
CA LEU A 94 -18.99 -13.11 -3.60
C LEU A 94 -17.86 -13.25 -4.63
N TYR A 95 -17.68 -14.43 -5.23
CA TYR A 95 -16.64 -14.74 -6.21
C TYR A 95 -17.25 -15.11 -7.56
#